data_AF-A0A6C0K660-F1
#
_entry.id   AF-A0A6C0K660-F1
#
_cell.length_a   1.000
_cell.length_b   1.000
_cell.length_c   1.000
_cell.angle_alpha   90.00
_cell.angle_beta   90.00
_cell.angle_gamma   90.00
#
_symmetry.space_group_name_H-M   'P 1'
#
loop_
_entity.id
_entity.type
_entity.pdbx_description
1 polymer ?
#
loop_
_entity_poly.entity_id
_entity_poly.type
_entity_poly.pdbx_seq_one_letter_code
_entity_poly.pdbx_strand_id
1 'polypeptide(L)'
;MSSDPVPSPAPETTVPVDSVPAPAPAPAPVSAATEVVAAAVDFANRSDLLKFVIQKIAEVEILADRSDEDKAKFIVDEIKKAIRESPLSEEQKTQLVVWCDVSLPYVIEAVKLVKAELGKVANVALAEVKKCCPSWFSSAKAKKA
;
A
#
# COMPACT_ATOMS: atom_id res chain seq x y z
N MET A 1 -19.44 72.29 -16.50
CA MET A 1 -18.36 71.96 -15.53
C MET A 1 -18.07 70.48 -15.76
N SER A 2 -17.31 70.07 -16.78
CA SER A 2 -15.84 70.11 -16.90
C SER A 2 -15.13 69.63 -15.62
N SER A 3 -14.68 68.37 -15.61
CA SER A 3 -13.27 68.00 -15.83
C SER A 3 -12.94 66.62 -15.24
N ASP A 4 -12.50 65.69 -16.09
CA ASP A 4 -11.58 64.59 -15.72
C ASP A 4 -10.27 65.17 -15.13
N PRO A 5 -9.53 64.45 -14.26
CA PRO A 5 -8.50 63.52 -14.76
C PRO A 5 -8.18 62.28 -13.88
N VAL A 6 -7.79 61.20 -14.55
CA VAL A 6 -6.94 60.10 -14.03
C VAL A 6 -5.51 60.64 -13.78
N PRO A 7 -4.82 60.21 -12.71
CA PRO A 7 -3.61 59.41 -12.93
C PRO A 7 -3.38 58.29 -11.88
N SER A 8 -2.88 57.15 -12.36
CA SER A 8 -2.09 56.19 -11.60
C SER A 8 -0.71 56.78 -11.28
N PRO A 9 -0.07 56.34 -10.19
CA PRO A 9 1.26 55.77 -10.38
C PRO A 9 1.48 54.48 -9.56
N ALA A 10 2.12 53.50 -10.20
CA ALA A 10 2.91 52.48 -9.51
C ALA A 10 4.17 53.12 -8.90
N PRO A 11 4.73 52.52 -7.85
CA PRO A 11 6.17 52.24 -7.92
C PRO A 11 6.54 50.80 -7.59
N GLU A 12 7.69 50.45 -8.18
CA GLU A 12 8.40 49.20 -8.29
C GLU A 12 8.88 48.58 -6.96
N THR A 13 9.51 47.40 -7.10
CA THR A 13 10.37 46.69 -6.12
C THR A 13 9.59 45.59 -5.38
N THR A 14 9.87 44.29 -5.52
CA THR A 14 11.17 43.60 -5.59
C THR A 14 10.93 42.18 -6.14
N VAL A 15 11.78 41.71 -7.06
CA VAL A 15 12.04 40.27 -7.23
C VAL A 15 13.09 39.87 -6.18
N PRO A 16 13.01 38.67 -5.60
CA PRO A 16 13.91 37.66 -6.13
C PRO A 16 13.19 36.34 -6.40
N VAL A 17 13.53 35.78 -7.56
CA VAL A 17 13.32 34.38 -7.93
C VAL A 17 13.97 33.52 -6.86
N ASP A 18 13.14 32.93 -5.98
CA ASP A 18 13.55 31.86 -5.09
C ASP A 18 13.20 30.53 -5.75
N SER A 19 14.21 29.67 -5.82
CA SER A 19 14.26 28.45 -6.59
C SER A 19 13.11 27.50 -6.24
N VAL A 20 12.23 27.21 -7.20
CA VAL A 20 11.27 26.11 -7.08
C VAL A 20 12.07 24.81 -6.94
N PRO A 21 11.98 24.08 -5.82
CA PRO A 21 12.53 22.74 -5.75
C PRO A 21 11.74 21.86 -6.73
N ALA A 22 12.46 21.11 -7.56
CA ALA A 22 11.87 20.08 -8.41
C ALA A 22 10.87 19.24 -7.57
N PRO A 23 9.66 18.96 -8.09
CA PRO A 23 8.76 18.06 -7.39
C PRO A 23 9.48 16.72 -7.26
N ALA A 24 9.87 16.39 -6.03
CA ALA A 24 10.22 15.04 -5.67
C ALA A 24 9.05 14.14 -6.14
N PRO A 25 9.33 12.98 -6.74
CA PRO A 25 8.26 12.08 -7.16
C PRO A 25 7.40 11.78 -5.94
N ALA A 26 6.14 12.24 -5.98
CA ALA A 26 5.16 11.95 -4.96
C ALA A 26 5.10 10.42 -4.79
N PRO A 27 4.99 9.89 -3.56
CA PRO A 27 4.77 8.47 -3.36
C PRO A 27 3.55 8.07 -4.19
N ALA A 28 3.74 7.13 -5.12
CA ALA A 28 2.69 6.68 -6.01
C ALA A 28 1.44 6.31 -5.17
N PRO A 29 0.24 6.77 -5.56
CA PRO A 29 -0.97 6.45 -4.82
C PRO A 29 -1.23 4.95 -4.95
N VAL A 30 -0.90 4.20 -3.90
CA VAL A 30 -1.29 2.79 -3.71
C VAL A 30 -2.80 2.58 -3.91
N SER A 31 -3.63 3.62 -3.74
CA SER A 31 -5.07 3.60 -4.02
C SER A 31 -5.42 3.39 -5.51
N ALA A 32 -4.64 3.94 -6.45
CA ALA A 32 -5.01 3.85 -7.87
C ALA A 32 -4.77 2.44 -8.45
N ALA A 33 -3.71 1.76 -8.02
CA ALA A 33 -3.45 0.36 -8.41
C ALA A 33 -4.48 -0.60 -7.80
N THR A 34 -5.04 -0.25 -6.65
CA THR A 34 -6.04 -1.04 -5.93
C THR A 34 -7.39 -1.06 -6.64
N GLU A 35 -7.84 0.09 -7.15
CA GLU A 35 -9.13 0.22 -7.84
C GLU A 35 -9.18 -0.59 -9.14
N VAL A 36 -8.07 -0.66 -9.88
CA VAL A 36 -7.97 -1.46 -11.12
C VAL A 36 -8.01 -2.96 -10.83
N VAL A 37 -7.41 -3.41 -9.72
CA VAL A 37 -7.42 -4.83 -9.34
C VAL A 37 -8.79 -5.24 -8.79
N ALA A 38 -9.44 -4.39 -7.98
CA ALA A 38 -10.77 -4.67 -7.45
C ALA A 38 -11.84 -4.81 -8.56
N ALA A 39 -11.73 -4.04 -9.64
CA ALA A 39 -12.64 -4.11 -10.79
C ALA A 39 -12.57 -5.44 -11.58
N ALA A 40 -11.46 -6.19 -11.45
CA ALA A 40 -11.25 -7.48 -12.10
C ALA A 40 -11.47 -8.68 -11.16
N VAL A 41 -11.76 -8.46 -9.88
CA VAL A 41 -11.97 -9.52 -8.89
C VAL A 41 -13.42 -9.95 -8.91
N ASP A 42 -13.64 -11.24 -9.16
CA ASP A 42 -14.94 -11.87 -8.92
C ASP A 42 -15.10 -12.15 -7.42
N PHE A 43 -15.73 -11.21 -6.71
CA PHE A 43 -16.03 -11.34 -5.28
C PHE A 43 -17.05 -12.46 -4.98
N ALA A 44 -17.77 -13.00 -5.97
CA ALA A 44 -18.61 -14.19 -5.76
C ALA A 44 -17.76 -15.46 -5.66
N ASN A 45 -16.54 -15.46 -6.23
CA ASN A 45 -15.58 -16.53 -6.11
C ASN A 45 -14.77 -16.40 -4.82
N ARG A 46 -14.96 -17.36 -3.89
CA ARG A 46 -14.29 -17.36 -2.58
C ARG A 46 -12.76 -17.42 -2.67
N SER A 47 -12.22 -18.10 -3.69
CA SER A 47 -10.77 -18.16 -3.90
C SER A 47 -10.24 -16.80 -4.34
N ASP A 48 -10.94 -16.11 -5.24
CA ASP A 48 -10.47 -14.81 -5.74
C ASP A 48 -10.65 -13.70 -4.70
N LEU A 49 -11.71 -13.76 -3.88
CA LEU A 49 -11.84 -12.97 -2.66
C LEU A 49 -10.63 -13.18 -1.73
N LEU A 50 -10.28 -14.44 -1.41
CA LEU A 50 -9.13 -14.72 -0.53
C LEU A 50 -7.80 -14.26 -1.11
N LYS A 51 -7.56 -14.44 -2.42
CA LYS A 51 -6.35 -13.92 -3.08
C LYS A 51 -6.27 -12.41 -2.97
N PHE A 52 -7.38 -11.71 -3.22
CA PHE A 52 -7.47 -10.26 -3.08
C PHE A 52 -7.18 -9.82 -1.64
N VAL A 53 -7.77 -10.49 -0.65
CA VAL A 53 -7.51 -10.23 0.77
C VAL A 53 -6.03 -10.42 1.13
N ILE A 54 -5.41 -11.53 0.71
CA ILE A 54 -3.99 -11.81 0.99
C ILE A 54 -3.09 -10.76 0.33
N GLN A 55 -3.40 -10.37 -0.91
CA GLN A 55 -2.69 -9.29 -1.59
C GLN A 55 -2.82 -7.97 -0.82
N LYS A 56 -4.03 -7.61 -0.38
CA LYS A 56 -4.28 -6.42 0.44
C LYS A 56 -3.50 -6.42 1.74
N ILE A 57 -3.46 -7.55 2.45
CA ILE A 57 -2.67 -7.71 3.67
C ILE A 57 -1.19 -7.43 3.37
N ALA A 58 -0.65 -8.00 2.29
CA ALA A 58 0.75 -7.79 1.92
C ALA A 58 1.07 -6.33 1.59
N GLU A 59 0.19 -5.64 0.86
CA GLU A 59 0.37 -4.21 0.53
C GLU A 59 0.37 -3.33 1.78
N VAL A 60 -0.54 -3.59 2.72
CA VAL A 60 -0.67 -2.80 3.96
C VAL A 60 0.47 -3.08 4.94
N GLU A 61 1.02 -4.29 4.94
CA GLU A 61 2.12 -4.65 5.85
C GLU A 61 3.38 -3.81 5.61
N ILE A 62 3.62 -3.39 4.36
CA ILE A 62 4.75 -2.55 3.94
C ILE A 62 4.68 -1.15 4.56
N LEU A 63 3.50 -0.71 5.06
CA LEU A 63 3.33 0.55 5.77
C LEU A 63 3.96 0.46 7.17
N ALA A 64 5.28 0.60 7.25
CA ALA A 64 6.06 0.37 8.47
C ALA A 64 5.66 1.28 9.65
N ASP A 65 5.10 2.46 9.41
CA ASP A 65 4.82 3.46 10.44
C ASP A 65 3.45 3.31 11.14
N ARG A 66 2.64 2.32 10.76
CA ARG A 66 1.32 2.08 11.37
C ARG A 66 1.36 0.98 12.41
N SER A 67 0.55 1.10 13.46
CA SER A 67 0.35 0.01 14.40
C SER A 67 -0.33 -1.19 13.74
N ASP A 68 -0.10 -2.38 14.26
CA ASP A 68 -0.71 -3.62 13.75
C ASP A 68 -2.24 -3.58 13.79
N GLU A 69 -2.81 -2.88 14.77
CA GLU A 69 -4.26 -2.71 14.90
C GLU A 69 -4.81 -1.73 13.86
N ASP A 70 -4.10 -0.63 13.59
CA ASP A 70 -4.47 0.33 12.54
C ASP A 70 -4.34 -0.26 11.15
N LYS A 71 -3.34 -1.12 10.92
CA LYS A 71 -3.20 -1.89 9.69
C LYS A 71 -4.39 -2.84 9.49
N ALA A 72 -4.79 -3.56 10.53
CA ALA A 72 -5.92 -4.48 10.46
C ALA A 72 -7.24 -3.75 10.16
N LYS A 73 -7.51 -2.63 10.84
CA LYS A 73 -8.67 -1.77 10.56
C LYS A 73 -8.67 -1.27 9.12
N PHE A 74 -7.52 -0.77 8.65
CA PHE A 74 -7.36 -0.30 7.28
C PHE A 74 -7.61 -1.40 6.23
N ILE A 75 -7.12 -2.62 6.45
CA ILE A 75 -7.39 -3.77 5.57
C ILE A 75 -8.88 -4.07 5.47
N VAL A 76 -9.57 -4.11 6.63
CA VAL A 76 -11.02 -4.37 6.69
C VAL A 76 -11.79 -3.28 5.94
N ASP A 77 -11.46 -2.01 6.15
CA ASP A 77 -12.14 -0.89 5.52
C ASP A 77 -11.94 -0.88 4.00
N GLU A 78 -10.72 -1.13 3.52
CA GLU A 78 -10.43 -1.20 2.09
C GLU A 78 -11.14 -2.37 1.41
N ILE A 79 -11.20 -3.54 2.05
CA ILE A 79 -11.92 -4.69 1.50
C ILE A 79 -13.43 -4.42 1.48
N LYS A 80 -13.99 -3.81 2.54
CA LYS A 80 -15.40 -3.40 2.55
C LYS A 80 -15.70 -2.36 1.47
N LYS A 81 -14.79 -1.41 1.24
CA LYS A 81 -14.91 -0.44 0.15
C LYS A 81 -14.97 -1.15 -1.20
N ALA A 82 -14.04 -2.06 -1.47
CA ALA A 82 -14.01 -2.84 -2.70
C ALA A 82 -15.28 -3.68 -2.92
N ILE A 83 -15.83 -4.29 -1.87
CA ILE A 83 -17.10 -5.03 -1.94
C ILE A 83 -18.26 -4.11 -2.32
N ARG A 84 -18.34 -2.89 -1.75
CA ARG A 84 -19.41 -1.93 -2.05
C ARG A 84 -19.39 -1.49 -3.51
N GLU A 85 -18.19 -1.31 -4.07
CA GLU A 85 -17.95 -0.89 -5.46
C GLU A 85 -18.11 -2.05 -6.46
N SER A 86 -18.17 -3.30 -5.99
CA SER A 86 -18.32 -4.48 -6.85
C SER A 86 -19.72 -4.59 -7.51
N PRO A 87 -19.83 -5.27 -8.66
CA PRO A 87 -21.10 -5.49 -9.36
C PRO A 87 -21.98 -6.59 -8.70
N LEU A 88 -21.72 -6.94 -7.44
CA LEU A 88 -22.53 -7.91 -6.69
C LEU A 88 -23.93 -7.37 -6.37
N SER A 89 -24.87 -8.29 -6.09
CA SER A 89 -26.16 -7.91 -5.53
C SER A 89 -26.02 -7.37 -4.09
N GLU A 90 -26.95 -6.53 -3.65
CA GLU A 90 -26.92 -5.95 -2.30
C GLU A 90 -26.99 -7.02 -1.19
N GLU A 91 -27.71 -8.12 -1.43
CA GLU A 91 -27.76 -9.26 -0.52
C GLU A 91 -26.37 -9.90 -0.37
N GLN A 92 -25.66 -10.12 -1.48
CA GLN A 92 -24.30 -10.67 -1.47
C GLN A 92 -23.32 -9.71 -0.80
N LYS A 93 -23.38 -8.41 -1.12
CA LYS A 93 -22.54 -7.39 -0.48
C LYS A 93 -22.73 -7.40 1.04
N THR A 94 -23.97 -7.48 1.51
CA THR A 94 -24.28 -7.55 2.95
C THR A 94 -23.64 -8.77 3.60
N GLN A 95 -23.77 -9.95 2.98
CA GLN A 95 -23.14 -11.17 3.48
C GLN A 95 -21.61 -11.07 3.51
N LEU A 96 -20.99 -10.51 2.48
CA LEU A 96 -19.55 -10.32 2.44
C LEU A 96 -19.06 -9.28 3.46
N VAL A 97 -19.82 -8.21 3.70
CA VAL A 97 -19.48 -7.23 4.74
C VAL A 97 -19.53 -7.88 6.13
N VAL A 98 -20.54 -8.70 6.41
CA VAL A 98 -20.62 -9.49 7.66
C VAL A 98 -19.44 -10.46 7.77
N TRP A 99 -19.05 -11.11 6.67
CA TRP A 99 -17.85 -11.93 6.64
C TRP A 99 -16.58 -11.13 6.94
N CYS A 100 -16.45 -9.90 6.45
CA CYS A 100 -15.35 -9.00 6.78
C CYS A 100 -15.33 -8.62 8.27
N ASP A 101 -16.48 -8.52 8.92
CA ASP A 101 -16.54 -8.20 10.35
C ASP A 101 -16.19 -9.41 11.24
N VAL A 102 -16.62 -10.60 10.84
CA VAL A 102 -16.50 -11.80 11.68
C VAL A 102 -15.26 -12.63 11.34
N SER A 103 -14.98 -12.87 10.06
CA SER A 103 -13.99 -13.87 9.63
C SER A 103 -12.65 -13.27 9.22
N LEU A 104 -12.66 -12.10 8.59
CA LEU A 104 -11.44 -11.47 8.08
C LEU A 104 -10.37 -11.17 9.15
N PRO A 105 -10.71 -10.80 10.40
CA PRO A 105 -9.69 -10.67 11.46
C PRO A 105 -8.87 -11.95 11.67
N TYR A 106 -9.52 -13.11 11.64
CA TYR A 106 -8.85 -14.41 11.75
C TYR A 106 -7.97 -14.72 10.53
N VAL A 107 -8.38 -14.28 9.34
CA VAL A 107 -7.56 -14.41 8.12
C VAL A 107 -6.29 -13.56 8.24
N ILE A 108 -6.41 -12.31 8.73
CA ILE A 108 -5.26 -11.43 8.95
C ILE A 108 -4.28 -12.07 9.95
N GLU A 109 -4.78 -12.59 11.07
CA GLU A 109 -3.96 -13.27 12.07
C GLU A 109 -3.29 -14.54 11.50
N ALA A 110 -4.03 -15.36 10.77
CA ALA A 110 -3.50 -16.56 10.12
C ALA A 110 -2.36 -16.21 9.14
N VAL A 111 -2.51 -15.16 8.34
CA VAL A 111 -1.45 -14.70 7.42
C VAL A 111 -0.21 -14.26 8.18
N LYS A 112 -0.36 -13.53 9.31
CA LYS A 112 0.77 -13.17 10.17
C LYS A 112 1.50 -14.40 10.70
N LEU A 113 0.77 -15.40 11.20
CA LEU A 113 1.34 -16.65 11.69
C LEU A 113 2.09 -17.41 10.58
N VAL A 114 1.48 -17.54 9.39
CA VAL A 114 2.12 -18.18 8.24
C VAL A 114 3.40 -17.46 7.84
N LYS A 115 3.41 -16.13 7.81
CA LYS A 115 4.62 -15.35 7.51
C LYS A 115 5.71 -15.54 8.55
N ALA A 116 5.35 -15.54 9.84
CA ALA A 116 6.30 -15.78 10.92
C ALA A 116 6.94 -17.18 10.78
N GLU A 117 6.14 -18.20 10.46
CA GLU A 117 6.63 -19.57 10.26
C GLU A 117 7.50 -19.67 9.00
N LEU A 118 7.08 -19.03 7.89
CA LEU A 118 7.87 -18.97 6.66
C LEU A 118 9.23 -18.29 6.89
N GLY A 119 9.27 -17.26 7.74
CA GLY A 119 10.51 -16.61 8.16
C GLY A 119 11.44 -17.54 8.92
N LYS A 120 10.92 -18.43 9.78
CA LYS A 120 11.72 -19.45 10.46
C LYS A 120 12.31 -20.44 9.46
N VAL A 121 11.48 -20.95 8.54
CA VAL A 121 11.93 -21.89 7.50
C VAL A 121 12.99 -21.25 6.61
N ALA A 122 12.80 -19.98 6.21
CA ALA A 122 13.78 -19.24 5.43
C ALA A 122 15.11 -19.07 6.18
N ASN A 123 15.08 -18.79 7.49
CA ASN A 123 16.29 -18.68 8.29
C ASN A 123 17.02 -20.01 8.44
N VAL A 124 16.30 -21.12 8.61
CA VAL A 124 16.88 -22.47 8.64
C VAL A 124 17.50 -22.80 7.28
N ALA A 125 16.78 -22.58 6.19
CA ALA A 125 17.29 -22.80 4.83
C ALA A 125 18.54 -21.96 4.56
N LEU A 126 18.53 -20.68 4.93
CA LEU A 126 19.68 -19.78 4.78
C LEU A 126 20.87 -20.26 5.62
N ALA A 127 20.64 -20.75 6.84
CA ALA A 127 21.69 -21.30 7.69
C ALA A 127 22.32 -22.56 7.06
N GLU A 128 21.52 -23.46 6.50
CA GLU A 128 22.02 -24.65 5.81
C GLU A 128 22.75 -24.30 4.50
N VAL A 129 22.23 -23.36 3.70
CA VAL A 129 22.93 -22.88 2.49
C VAL A 129 24.25 -22.18 2.86
N LYS A 130 24.31 -21.44 3.97
CA LYS A 130 25.57 -20.86 4.48
C LYS A 130 26.59 -21.93 4.89
N LYS A 131 26.15 -23.05 5.46
CA LYS A 131 27.02 -24.18 5.81
C LYS A 131 27.50 -24.94 4.58
N CYS A 132 26.61 -25.22 3.64
CA CYS A 132 26.90 -26.00 2.44
C CYS A 132 27.69 -25.21 1.38
N CYS A 133 27.43 -23.91 1.26
CA CYS A 133 28.01 -23.04 0.23
C CYS A 133 28.53 -21.72 0.82
N PRO A 134 29.55 -21.73 1.70
CA PRO A 134 30.08 -20.52 2.31
C PRO A 134 30.70 -19.54 1.29
N SER A 135 31.16 -20.04 0.13
CA SER A 135 31.72 -19.23 -0.96
C SER A 135 30.70 -18.30 -1.62
N TRP A 136 29.40 -18.64 -1.65
CA TRP A 136 28.34 -17.74 -2.15
C TRP A 136 28.17 -16.48 -1.31
N PHE A 137 28.50 -16.55 -0.02
CA PHE A 137 28.41 -15.41 0.91
C PHE A 137 29.76 -14.71 1.15
N SER A 138 30.86 -15.21 0.57
CA SER A 138 32.21 -14.70 0.79
C SER A 138 32.63 -13.58 -0.20
N SER A 139 31.78 -13.26 -1.17
CA SER A 139 32.07 -12.27 -2.22
C SER A 139 31.76 -10.83 -1.80
N ALA A 140 32.50 -10.30 -0.81
CA ALA A 140 32.47 -8.87 -0.49
C ALA A 140 33.87 -8.24 -0.30
N LYS A 141 34.97 -9.02 -0.38
CA LYS A 141 36.33 -8.46 -0.30
C LYS A 141 37.33 -9.18 -1.22
N ALA A 142 37.24 -8.94 -2.52
CA ALA A 142 38.32 -9.30 -3.43
C ALA A 142 38.35 -8.36 -4.65
N LYS A 143 38.60 -7.07 -4.41
CA LYS A 143 39.17 -6.19 -5.45
C LYS A 143 40.01 -5.09 -4.79
N LYS A 144 41.23 -5.47 -4.43
CA LYS A 144 42.36 -4.54 -4.31
C LYS A 144 43.62 -5.32 -4.66
N ALA A 145 43.95 -5.29 -5.94
CA ALA A 145 45.28 -5.56 -6.48
C ALA A 145 45.42 -4.62 -7.68
#